data_AF-A0A918NAR5-F1
#
_entry.id   AF-A0A918NAR5-F1
#
_cell.length_a   1.000
_cell.length_b   1.000
_cell.length_c   1.000
_cell.angle_alpha   90.00
_cell.angle_beta   90.00
_cell.angle_gamma   90.00
#
_symmetry.space_group_name_H-M   'P 1'
#
loop_
_entity.id
_entity.type
_entity.pdbx_description
1 polymer ?
#
loop_
_entity_poly.entity_id
_entity_poly.type
_entity_poly.pdbx_seq_one_letter_code
_entity_poly.pdbx_strand_id
1 'polypeptide(L)' 'MDRRPLATVPQLAEHYGVSESTVRDWHLRQVEIGPLMFRVGKYLRARWADVDAHDAQKLEGAAA' A
#
# COMPACT_ATOMS: atom_id res chain seq x y z
N MET A 1 -12.28 1.40 -14.71
CA MET A 1 -11.80 2.58 -13.96
C MET A 1 -12.32 2.43 -12.55
N ASP A 2 -11.48 1.93 -11.66
CA ASP A 2 -11.81 1.82 -10.24
C ASP A 2 -12.07 3.24 -9.70
N ARG A 3 -13.30 3.51 -9.26
CA ARG A 3 -13.73 4.84 -8.79
C ARG A 3 -13.33 5.08 -7.33
N ARG A 4 -12.60 4.16 -6.69
CA ARG A 4 -12.19 4.33 -5.29
C ARG A 4 -11.20 5.50 -5.18
N PRO A 5 -11.35 6.34 -4.15
CA PRO A 5 -10.35 7.35 -3.85
C PRO A 5 -9.00 6.68 -3.55
N LEU A 6 -7.91 7.39 -3.83
CA LEU A 6 -6.55 6.90 -3.55
C LEU A 6 -6.41 6.53 -2.06
N ALA A 7 -5.78 5.38 -1.80
CA ALA A 7 -5.52 4.91 -0.47
C ALA A 7 -4.59 5.88 0.26
N THR A 8 -5.00 6.30 1.45
CA THR A 8 -4.21 7.16 2.33
C THR A 8 -3.39 6.32 3.30
N VAL A 9 -2.34 6.91 3.89
CA VAL A 9 -1.52 6.24 4.91
C VAL A 9 -2.35 5.70 6.09
N PRO A 10 -3.30 6.47 6.68
CA PRO A 10 -4.19 5.94 7.72
C PRO A 10 -5.02 4.75 7.25
N GLN A 11 -5.61 4.82 6.05
CA GLN A 11 -6.42 3.72 5.52
C GLN A 11 -5.60 2.46 5.25
N LEU A 12 -4.36 2.61 4.79
CA LEU A 12 -3.45 1.48 4.61
C LEU A 12 -3.05 0.89 5.97
N ALA A 13 -2.79 1.75 6.96
CA ALA A 13 -2.50 1.30 8.32
C ALA A 13 -3.67 0.50 8.91
N GLU A 14 -4.90 0.98 8.76
CA GLU A 14 -6.12 0.26 9.16
C GLU A 14 -6.31 -1.04 8.37
N HIS A 15 -6.06 -1.02 7.06
CA HIS A 15 -6.23 -2.19 6.20
C HIS A 15 -5.27 -3.34 6.56
N TYR A 16 -4.01 -3.02 6.85
CA TYR A 16 -3.00 -4.00 7.25
C TYR A 16 -2.96 -4.26 8.77
N GLY A 17 -3.71 -3.51 9.56
CA GLY A 17 -3.69 -3.58 11.03
C GLY A 17 -2.35 -3.14 11.65
N VAL A 18 -1.60 -2.27 10.97
CA VAL A 18 -0.29 -1.76 11.40
C VAL A 18 -0.36 -0.28 11.78
N SER A 19 0.73 0.27 12.32
CA SER A 19 0.81 1.71 12.60
C SER A 19 1.08 2.53 11.32
N GLU A 20 0.63 3.78 11.27
CA GLU A 20 0.97 4.70 10.17
C GLU A 20 2.49 4.88 9.99
N SER A 21 3.25 4.83 11.08
CA SER A 21 4.72 4.89 11.06
C SER A 21 5.30 3.69 10.31
N THR A 22 4.73 2.49 10.51
CA THR A 22 5.11 1.28 9.78
C THR A 22 4.86 1.44 8.29
N VAL A 23 3.71 1.96 7.89
CA VAL A 23 3.39 2.21 6.46
C VAL A 23 4.37 3.20 5.83
N ARG A 24 4.77 4.25 6.57
CA ARG A 24 5.78 5.21 6.09
C ARG A 24 7.17 4.57 5.98
N ASP A 25 7.52 3.71 6.93
CA ASP A 25 8.78 2.97 6.93
C ASP A 25 8.84 1.98 5.75
N TRP A 26 7.72 1.34 5.39
CA TRP A 26 7.63 0.52 4.18
C TRP A 26 7.96 1.30 2.91
N HIS A 27 7.42 2.52 2.77
CA HIS A 27 7.79 3.39 1.66
C HIS A 27 9.25 3.84 1.71
N LEU A 28 9.81 4.09 2.90
CA LEU A 28 11.22 4.46 3.02
C LEU A 28 12.15 3.30 2.62
N ARG A 29 11.82 2.09 3.05
CA ARG A 29 12.60 0.87 2.80
C ARG A 29 12.29 0.20 1.47
N GLN A 30 11.26 0.67 0.77
CA GLN A 30 10.77 0.09 -0.49
C GLN A 30 10.43 -1.40 -0.34
N VAL A 31 9.75 -1.74 0.76
CA VAL A 31 9.27 -3.10 1.07
C VAL A 31 7.74 -3.15 1.10
N GLU A 32 7.15 -4.34 0.96
CA GLU A 32 5.69 -4.53 0.92
C GLU A 32 5.03 -3.66 -0.16
N ILE A 33 4.00 -2.89 0.19
CA ILE A 33 3.34 -1.92 -0.68
C ILE A 33 4.14 -0.62 -0.90
N GLY A 34 5.26 -0.43 -0.19
CA GLY A 34 6.07 0.79 -0.21
C GLY A 34 6.47 1.29 -1.61
N PRO A 35 6.89 0.41 -2.55
CA PRO A 35 7.18 0.78 -3.94
C PRO A 35 5.96 1.23 -4.75
N LEU A 36 4.76 0.81 -4.36
CA LEU A 36 3.50 1.15 -5.03
C LEU A 36 2.97 2.51 -4.58
N MET A 37 3.50 3.04 -3.47
CA MET A 37 3.11 4.34 -2.94
C MET A 37 3.84 5.46 -3.68
N PHE A 38 3.11 6.52 -4.00
CA PHE A 38 3.63 7.72 -4.64
C PHE A 38 3.20 8.99 -3.88
N ARG A 39 4.01 10.05 -4.03
CA ARG A 39 3.75 11.32 -3.38
C ARG A 39 2.74 12.14 -4.17
N VAL A 40 1.74 12.65 -3.47
CA VAL A 40 0.76 13.64 -3.95
C VAL A 40 0.90 14.88 -3.05
N GLY A 41 1.72 15.83 -3.49
CA GLY A 41 2.16 16.95 -2.65
C GLY A 41 2.89 16.45 -1.40
N LYS A 42 2.42 16.85 -0.21
CA LYS A 42 2.98 16.39 1.07
C LYS A 42 2.49 15.02 1.53
N TYR A 43 1.51 14.44 0.83
CA TYR A 43 0.85 13.20 1.24
C TYR A 43 1.37 12.01 0.46
N LEU A 44 1.43 10.86 1.13
CA LEU A 44 1.71 9.58 0.49
C LEU A 44 0.39 8.89 0.17
N ARG A 45 0.29 8.37 -1.05
CA ARG A 45 -0.91 7.74 -1.59
C ARG A 45 -0.56 6.47 -2.35
N ALA A 46 -1.46 5.51 -2.38
CA ALA A 46 -1.37 4.34 -3.24
C ALA A 46 -2.70 4.13 -3.99
N ARG A 47 -2.66 3.42 -5.11
CA ARG A 47 -3.88 2.96 -5.77
C ARG A 47 -4.30 1.64 -5.14
N TRP A 48 -5.56 1.53 -4.74
CA TRP A 48 -6.10 0.27 -4.21
C TRP A 48 -5.93 -0.88 -5.20
N ALA A 49 -6.11 -0.65 -6.49
CA ALA A 49 -5.91 -1.69 -7.50
C ALA A 49 -4.47 -2.26 -7.51
N ASP A 50 -3.46 -1.42 -7.29
CA ASP A 50 -2.06 -1.85 -7.26
C ASP A 50 -1.78 -2.63 -5.96
N VAL A 51 -2.36 -2.18 -4.84
CA VAL A 51 -2.29 -2.83 -3.53
C VAL A 51 -2.95 -4.23 -3.57
N ASP A 52 -4.19 -4.30 -4.04
CA ASP A 52 -4.96 -5.54 -4.18
C ASP A 52 -4.21 -6.55 -5.09
N ALA A 53 -3.60 -6.07 -6.19
CA ALA A 53 -2.83 -6.91 -7.10
C ALA A 53 -1.52 -7.44 -6.47
N HIS A 54 -0.84 -6.62 -5.67
CA HIS A 54 0.37 -7.04 -4.96
C HIS A 54 0.05 -8.09 -3.89
N ASP A 55 -1.05 -7.91 -3.16
CA ASP A 55 -1.47 -8.87 -2.13
C ASP A 55 -1.92 -10.19 -2.75
N ALA A 56 -2.61 -10.14 -3.89
CA ALA A 56 -2.92 -11.33 -4.68
C ALA A 56 -1.65 -12.07 -5.13
N GLN A 57 -0.67 -11.35 -5.68
CA GLN A 57 0.61 -11.92 -6.09
C GLN A 57 1.37 -12.56 -4.92
N LYS A 58 1.36 -11.92 -3.74
CA LYS A 58 1.98 -12.47 -2.53
C LYS A 58 1.32 -13.76 -2.06
N LEU A 59 -0.01 -13.81 -2.11
CA LEU A 59 -0.77 -15.01 -1.75
C LEU A 59 -0.46 -16.16 -2.72
N GLU A 60 -0.36 -15.89 -4.02
CA GLU A 60 0.02 -16.88 -5.03
C GLU A 60 1.47 -17.36 -4.86
N GLY A 61 2.41 -16.45 -4.58
CA GLY A 61 3.81 -16.79 -4.35
C GLY A 61 4.06 -17.60 -3.06
N ALA A 62 3.16 -17.51 -2.08
CA ALA A 62 3.20 -18.35 -0.87
C ALA A 62 2.59 -19.75 -1.08
N ALA A 63 1.90 -19.99 -2.20
CA ALA A 63 1.24 -21.25 -2.52
C ALA A 63 2.05 -22.15 -3.49
N ALA A 64 3.29 -21.76 -3.82
CA ALA A 64 4.23 -22.50 -4.68
C ALA A 64 5.39 -23.08 -3.87
#